data_AF-A0A933TEK8-F1
#
_entry.id   AF-A0A933TEK8-F1
#
_cell.length_a   1.000
_cell.length_b   1.000
_cell.length_c   1.000
_cell.angle_alpha   90.00
_cell.angle_beta   90.00
_cell.angle_gamma   90.00
#
_symmetry.space_group_name_H-M   'P 1'
#
loop_
_entity.id
_entity.type
_entity.pdbx_description
1 polymer ?
#
loop_
_entity_poly.entity_id
_entity_poly.type
_entity_poly.pdbx_seq_one_letter_code
_entity_poly.pdbx_strand_id
1 'polypeptide(L)'
;MIEPLQVVLGPAWGTPLVASVPAVLRAAQRAAEELSPQGIVISGADGDFARLWGRQIAGLGAQRVECSPEGGAAARLAPGTAVLTLSAQGLPRAGALASFLSRAQATGGPARWLRGGETLATYEPSPGAAGPRAARDLEAAPEEWLAFVEPGAAARAEAELYAGLIKDTDGFIARFDRRISIRISRLLLRTPATPNDITTASLLLGLAGASLLAFGSHPVQVLGAGLLWFCCILDGCDGEVARLKLLCSESGARYDLQADHIAHLAVFIAVPLAVRTADPGARVLLPGVLLVSGLAASMFSVWWLILRRSGEGPGPLGLFVERVASRDYVYLILVLTVLGKLHWFLWAAAFGIHIFNLVLWTLALRRPRRA
;
A
#
# COMPACT_ATOMS: atom_id res chain seq x y z
N MET A 1 11.31 21.85 -17.08
CA MET A 1 10.15 21.04 -17.49
C MET A 1 10.71 19.73 -18.03
N ILE A 2 10.21 18.58 -17.57
CA ILE A 2 10.64 17.28 -18.10
C ILE A 2 10.20 17.22 -19.57
N GLU A 3 11.12 16.93 -20.47
CA GLU A 3 10.78 16.75 -21.88
C GLU A 3 9.75 15.62 -22.05
N PRO A 4 8.83 15.73 -23.01
CA PRO A 4 7.85 14.68 -23.26
C PRO A 4 8.56 13.35 -23.56
N LEU A 5 8.25 12.32 -22.78
CA LEU A 5 8.91 11.01 -22.81
C LEU A 5 7.89 9.89 -23.02
N GLN A 6 8.25 8.93 -23.86
CA GLN A 6 7.56 7.65 -24.01
C GLN A 6 8.47 6.51 -23.57
N VAL A 7 7.89 5.45 -23.01
CA VAL A 7 8.64 4.29 -22.53
C VAL A 7 8.23 3.06 -23.33
N VAL A 8 9.20 2.29 -23.81
CA VAL A 8 9.00 1.00 -24.46
C VAL A 8 9.58 -0.11 -23.59
N LEU A 9 8.81 -1.16 -23.38
CA LEU A 9 9.18 -2.32 -22.57
C LEU A 9 9.00 -3.58 -23.41
N GLY A 10 9.88 -4.58 -23.31
CA GLY A 10 9.58 -5.89 -23.88
C GLY A 10 10.77 -6.84 -24.02
N PRO A 11 10.48 -8.12 -24.37
CA PRO A 11 9.15 -8.67 -24.63
C PRO A 11 8.33 -8.92 -23.35
N ALA A 12 7.00 -8.93 -23.47
CA ALA A 12 6.08 -9.11 -22.33
C ALA A 12 6.05 -10.56 -21.80
N TRP A 13 5.97 -11.51 -22.73
CA TRP A 13 6.02 -12.94 -22.45
C TRP A 13 7.46 -13.41 -22.17
N GLY A 14 7.59 -14.51 -21.43
CA GLY A 14 8.90 -15.08 -21.06
C GLY A 14 9.63 -14.34 -19.94
N THR A 15 9.10 -13.21 -19.46
CA THR A 15 9.65 -12.52 -18.28
C THR A 15 9.32 -13.30 -16.99
N PRO A 16 10.25 -13.33 -16.01
CA PRO A 16 9.99 -14.01 -14.76
C PRO A 16 8.85 -13.31 -14.01
N LEU A 17 8.07 -14.11 -13.28
CA LEU A 17 7.14 -13.60 -12.30
C LEU A 17 7.91 -13.20 -11.04
N VAL A 18 7.64 -12.00 -10.56
CA VAL A 18 8.09 -11.51 -9.25
C VAL A 18 6.82 -11.24 -8.45
N ALA A 19 6.61 -11.94 -7.35
CA ALA A 19 5.42 -11.86 -6.50
C ALA A 19 4.12 -11.98 -7.32
N SER A 20 4.06 -13.01 -8.16
CA SER A 20 2.95 -13.36 -9.06
C SER A 20 2.62 -12.33 -10.15
N VAL A 21 3.50 -11.37 -10.44
CA VAL A 21 3.32 -10.37 -11.50
C VAL A 21 4.51 -10.41 -12.45
N PRO A 22 4.31 -10.36 -13.78
CA PRO A 22 5.37 -10.26 -14.77
C PRO A 22 6.30 -9.09 -14.47
N ALA A 23 7.61 -9.34 -14.54
CA ALA A 23 8.58 -8.29 -14.30
C ALA A 23 8.40 -7.08 -15.23
N VAL A 24 7.97 -7.29 -16.49
CA VAL A 24 7.67 -6.20 -17.43
C VAL A 24 6.64 -5.21 -16.88
N LEU A 25 5.61 -5.67 -16.16
CA LEU A 25 4.59 -4.80 -15.57
C LEU A 25 5.11 -4.06 -14.34
N ARG A 26 6.05 -4.67 -13.60
CA ARG A 26 6.74 -3.97 -12.50
C ARG A 26 7.67 -2.89 -13.01
N ALA A 27 8.39 -3.15 -14.11
CA ALA A 27 9.18 -2.14 -14.80
C ALA A 27 8.28 -1.00 -15.33
N ALA A 28 7.11 -1.33 -15.88
CA ALA A 28 6.11 -0.35 -16.31
C ALA A 28 5.64 0.53 -15.15
N GLN A 29 5.30 -0.06 -14.01
CA GLN A 29 4.88 0.68 -12.83
C GLN A 29 6.01 1.60 -12.33
N ARG A 30 7.24 1.10 -12.26
CA ARG A 30 8.42 1.88 -11.86
C ARG A 30 8.64 3.07 -12.79
N ALA A 31 8.52 2.87 -14.10
CA ALA A 31 8.64 3.93 -15.09
C ALA A 31 7.51 4.96 -14.95
N ALA A 32 6.27 4.51 -14.70
CA ALA A 32 5.15 5.40 -14.44
C ALA A 32 5.38 6.29 -13.21
N GLU A 33 5.84 5.69 -12.10
CA GLU A 33 6.11 6.38 -10.82
C GLU A 33 7.26 7.38 -10.91
N GLU A 34 8.39 7.00 -11.54
CA GLU A 34 9.60 7.83 -11.54
C GLU A 34 9.65 8.87 -12.65
N LEU A 35 9.04 8.57 -13.81
CA LEU A 35 9.22 9.36 -15.02
C LEU A 35 7.95 10.09 -15.46
N SER A 36 6.78 9.66 -14.97
CA SER A 36 5.47 10.21 -15.39
C SER A 36 5.35 10.34 -16.93
N PRO A 37 5.61 9.27 -17.70
CA PRO A 37 5.70 9.33 -19.15
C PRO A 37 4.33 9.62 -19.78
N GLN A 38 4.36 10.23 -20.98
CA GLN A 38 3.15 10.45 -21.79
C GLN A 38 2.52 9.14 -22.25
N GLY A 39 3.35 8.11 -22.46
CA GLY A 39 2.88 6.80 -22.88
C GLY A 39 3.85 5.69 -22.53
N ILE A 40 3.30 4.52 -22.23
CA ILE A 40 4.03 3.27 -22.08
C ILE A 40 3.55 2.31 -23.16
N VAL A 41 4.48 1.73 -23.91
CA VAL A 41 4.21 0.67 -24.89
C VAL A 41 4.84 -0.63 -24.40
N ILE A 42 4.00 -1.63 -24.17
CA ILE A 42 4.44 -2.98 -23.80
C ILE A 42 4.49 -3.81 -25.08
N SER A 43 5.70 -4.08 -25.54
CA SER A 43 6.00 -4.89 -26.73
C SER A 43 5.91 -6.39 -26.43
N GLY A 44 5.46 -7.18 -27.40
CA GLY A 44 5.21 -8.60 -27.23
C GLY A 44 3.99 -8.92 -26.35
N ALA A 45 3.13 -7.93 -26.09
CA ALA A 45 1.87 -8.09 -25.38
C ALA A 45 0.73 -8.23 -26.40
N ASP A 46 0.28 -9.47 -26.60
CA ASP A 46 -0.88 -9.79 -27.43
C ASP A 46 -2.21 -9.55 -26.70
N GLY A 47 -3.31 -9.90 -27.35
CA GLY A 47 -4.66 -9.77 -26.77
C GLY A 47 -4.85 -10.65 -25.53
N ASP A 48 -4.13 -11.76 -25.40
CA ASP A 48 -4.25 -12.68 -24.27
C ASP A 48 -3.54 -12.12 -23.04
N PHE A 49 -2.35 -11.56 -23.22
CA PHE A 49 -1.62 -10.83 -22.19
C PHE A 49 -2.45 -9.65 -21.67
N ALA A 50 -3.01 -8.86 -22.58
CA ALA A 50 -3.84 -7.72 -22.23
C ALA A 50 -5.12 -8.13 -21.47
N ARG A 51 -5.73 -9.27 -21.80
CA ARG A 51 -6.88 -9.82 -21.04
C ARG A 51 -6.46 -10.32 -19.67
N LEU A 52 -5.36 -11.06 -19.57
CA LEU A 52 -4.88 -11.66 -18.32
C LEU A 52 -4.44 -10.60 -17.31
N TRP A 53 -3.75 -9.56 -17.76
CA TRP A 53 -3.14 -8.52 -16.93
C TRP A 53 -3.84 -7.16 -17.01
N GLY A 54 -5.05 -7.12 -17.59
CA GLY A 54 -5.77 -5.87 -17.86
C GLY A 54 -6.00 -5.02 -16.61
N ARG A 55 -6.20 -5.63 -15.44
CA ARG A 55 -6.36 -4.89 -14.17
C ARG A 55 -5.09 -4.15 -13.77
N GLN A 56 -3.93 -4.81 -13.89
CA GLN A 56 -2.63 -4.22 -13.60
C GLN A 56 -2.29 -3.15 -14.61
N ILE A 57 -2.51 -3.41 -15.90
CA ILE A 57 -2.28 -2.46 -16.98
C ILE A 57 -3.11 -1.18 -16.77
N ALA A 58 -4.40 -1.32 -16.42
CA ALA A 58 -5.27 -0.19 -16.11
C ALA A 58 -4.86 0.57 -14.84
N GLY A 59 -4.16 -0.09 -13.91
CA GLY A 59 -3.64 0.51 -12.69
C GLY A 59 -2.28 1.19 -12.83
N LEU A 60 -1.61 1.05 -13.98
CA LEU A 60 -0.36 1.76 -14.27
C LEU A 60 -0.67 3.27 -14.34
N GLY A 61 -0.02 4.06 -13.49
CA GLY A 61 -0.26 5.51 -13.37
C GLY A 61 0.21 6.38 -14.56
N ALA A 62 0.26 5.82 -15.77
CA ALA A 62 0.66 6.52 -16.99
C ALA A 62 -0.56 7.09 -17.75
N GLN A 63 -0.36 8.17 -18.50
CA GLN A 63 -1.45 8.81 -19.27
C GLN A 63 -2.02 7.89 -20.36
N ARG A 64 -1.16 7.05 -20.97
CA ARG A 64 -1.53 6.09 -22.00
C ARG A 64 -0.70 4.82 -21.85
N VAL A 65 -1.34 3.66 -21.85
CA VAL A 65 -0.66 2.37 -21.90
C VAL A 65 -1.18 1.58 -23.09
N GLU A 66 -0.28 1.18 -23.98
CA GLU A 66 -0.61 0.40 -25.18
C GLU A 66 0.12 -0.94 -25.17
N CYS A 67 -0.59 -2.01 -25.56
CA CYS A 67 0.02 -3.31 -25.84
C CYS A 67 0.25 -3.43 -27.34
N SER A 68 1.41 -3.94 -27.72
CA SER A 68 1.77 -4.14 -29.13
C SER A 68 2.36 -5.54 -29.32
N PRO A 69 2.08 -6.22 -30.43
CA PRO A 69 2.82 -7.43 -30.80
C PRO A 69 4.31 -7.11 -30.97
N GLU A 70 5.13 -8.15 -30.92
CA GLU A 70 6.58 -8.00 -31.05
C GLU A 70 6.97 -7.31 -32.37
N GLY A 71 7.87 -6.33 -32.30
CA GLY A 71 8.24 -5.48 -33.43
C GLY A 71 7.25 -4.36 -33.79
N GLY A 72 6.05 -4.35 -33.21
CA GLY A 72 5.01 -3.35 -33.48
C GLY A 72 5.10 -2.08 -32.62
N ALA A 73 6.06 -1.98 -31.69
CA ALA A 73 6.12 -0.88 -30.73
C ALA A 73 6.31 0.49 -31.41
N ALA A 74 7.16 0.56 -32.43
CA ALA A 74 7.49 1.81 -33.15
C ALA A 74 6.25 2.49 -33.74
N ALA A 75 5.26 1.73 -34.22
CA ALA A 75 4.02 2.26 -34.79
C ALA A 75 3.08 2.90 -33.76
N ARG A 76 3.31 2.67 -32.46
CA ARG A 76 2.51 3.23 -31.35
C ARG A 76 3.12 4.48 -30.72
N LEU A 77 4.35 4.81 -31.11
CA LEU A 77 5.08 5.96 -30.57
C LEU A 77 4.68 7.24 -31.29
N ALA A 78 4.46 8.30 -30.52
CA ALA A 78 4.31 9.64 -31.05
C ALA A 78 5.63 10.09 -31.70
N PRO A 79 5.62 10.54 -32.98
CA PRO A 79 6.82 10.97 -33.67
C PRO A 79 7.45 12.20 -32.99
N GLY A 80 8.79 12.29 -33.05
CA GLY A 80 9.55 13.43 -32.52
C GLY A 80 9.57 13.56 -30.99
N THR A 81 9.02 12.58 -30.27
CA THR A 81 9.03 12.53 -28.80
C THR A 81 10.14 11.61 -28.32
N ALA A 82 10.81 11.96 -27.22
CA ALA A 82 11.90 11.15 -26.69
C ALA A 82 11.40 9.75 -26.27
N VAL A 83 12.24 8.73 -26.47
CA VAL A 83 11.91 7.33 -26.18
C VAL A 83 12.94 6.74 -25.23
N LEU A 84 12.46 6.09 -24.18
CA LEU A 84 13.26 5.25 -23.30
C LEU A 84 12.85 3.78 -23.52
N THR A 85 13.74 2.95 -24.05
CA THR A 85 13.50 1.51 -24.18
C THR A 85 14.19 0.78 -23.04
N LEU A 86 13.46 -0.06 -22.29
CA LEU A 86 14.02 -0.87 -21.19
C LEU A 86 14.14 -2.34 -21.59
N SER A 87 15.22 -2.97 -21.15
CA SER A 87 15.44 -4.41 -21.23
C SER A 87 14.42 -5.18 -20.40
N ALA A 88 13.95 -6.31 -20.92
CA ALA A 88 13.13 -7.28 -20.18
C ALA A 88 13.94 -8.22 -19.27
N GLN A 89 15.27 -8.17 -19.32
CA GLN A 89 16.14 -9.10 -18.58
C GLN A 89 16.44 -8.66 -17.14
N GLY A 90 15.68 -7.70 -16.60
CA GLY A 90 15.83 -7.26 -15.22
C GLY A 90 14.79 -6.24 -14.77
N LEU A 91 15.01 -5.68 -13.59
CA LEU A 91 14.22 -4.59 -13.03
C LEU A 91 15.10 -3.43 -12.59
N PRO A 92 14.74 -2.19 -12.92
CA PRO A 92 15.36 -1.03 -12.30
C PRO A 92 14.94 -0.92 -10.83
N ARG A 93 15.91 -0.60 -9.96
CA ARG A 93 15.63 -0.26 -8.55
C ARG A 93 15.04 1.14 -8.45
N ALA A 94 14.47 1.45 -7.28
CA ALA A 94 13.85 2.75 -7.01
C ALA A 94 14.87 3.91 -7.18
N GLY A 95 14.47 4.95 -7.89
CA GLY A 95 15.26 6.13 -8.25
C GLY A 95 16.22 5.93 -9.43
N ALA A 96 16.42 4.69 -9.89
CA ALA A 96 17.46 4.39 -10.86
C ALA A 96 17.09 4.86 -12.27
N LEU A 97 15.81 4.81 -12.66
CA LEU A 97 15.37 5.30 -13.97
C LEU A 97 15.50 6.82 -14.05
N ALA A 98 15.07 7.53 -13.01
CA ALA A 98 15.22 8.99 -12.95
C ALA A 98 16.70 9.41 -12.96
N SER A 99 17.56 8.72 -12.20
CA SER A 99 19.01 8.92 -12.20
C SER A 99 19.61 8.70 -13.59
N PHE A 100 19.30 7.58 -14.24
CA PHE A 100 19.76 7.29 -15.59
C PHE A 100 19.29 8.36 -16.60
N LEU A 101 17.99 8.69 -16.61
CA LEU A 101 17.43 9.66 -17.55
C LEU A 101 18.09 11.04 -17.40
N SER A 102 18.32 11.49 -16.18
CA SER A 102 19.01 12.77 -15.93
C SER A 102 20.44 12.76 -16.49
N ARG A 103 21.20 11.68 -16.26
CA ARG A 103 22.55 11.50 -16.83
C ARG A 103 22.52 11.42 -18.37
N ALA A 104 21.53 10.71 -18.93
CA ALA A 104 21.35 10.55 -20.37
C ALA A 104 21.05 11.88 -21.06
N GLN A 105 20.11 12.67 -20.52
CA GLN A 105 19.77 14.00 -21.04
C GLN A 105 20.97 14.96 -21.01
N ALA A 106 21.81 14.89 -19.97
CA ALA A 106 23.02 15.70 -19.86
C ALA A 106 24.05 15.41 -20.96
N THR A 107 23.96 14.26 -21.66
CA THR A 107 24.86 13.95 -22.79
C THR A 107 24.52 14.72 -24.07
N GLY A 108 23.30 15.28 -24.19
CA GLY A 108 22.84 16.01 -25.37
C GLY A 108 22.59 15.14 -26.61
N GLY A 109 22.56 13.81 -26.47
CA GLY A 109 22.35 12.86 -27.56
C GLY A 109 21.81 11.51 -27.09
N PRO A 110 21.78 10.49 -27.96
CA PRO A 110 21.39 9.15 -27.57
C PRO A 110 22.32 8.60 -26.49
N ALA A 111 21.78 7.84 -25.53
CA ALA A 111 22.57 7.22 -24.47
C ALA A 111 22.11 5.79 -24.21
N ARG A 112 23.05 4.92 -23.83
CA ARG A 112 22.79 3.53 -23.42
C ARG A 112 23.19 3.36 -21.97
N TRP A 113 22.34 2.66 -21.23
CA TRP A 113 22.65 2.22 -19.88
C TRP A 113 23.20 0.81 -19.95
N LEU A 114 24.46 0.63 -19.56
CA LEU A 114 25.15 -0.64 -19.69
C LEU A 114 25.49 -1.23 -18.33
N ARG A 115 25.52 -2.56 -18.25
CA ARG A 115 26.13 -3.28 -17.13
C ARG A 115 26.86 -4.50 -17.65
N GLY A 116 28.17 -4.54 -17.47
CA GLY A 116 28.98 -5.69 -17.91
C GLY A 116 28.83 -6.00 -19.40
N GLY A 117 28.61 -4.97 -20.22
CA GLY A 117 28.39 -5.09 -21.67
C GLY A 117 26.94 -5.35 -22.11
N GLU A 118 26.01 -5.64 -21.19
CA GLU A 118 24.59 -5.78 -21.49
C GLU A 118 23.90 -4.41 -21.51
N THR A 119 23.02 -4.17 -22.48
CA THR A 119 22.21 -2.94 -22.54
C THR A 119 20.95 -3.10 -21.70
N LEU A 120 20.85 -2.34 -20.61
CA LEU A 120 19.71 -2.31 -19.70
C LEU A 120 18.62 -1.36 -20.19
N ALA A 121 19.02 -0.23 -20.76
CA ALA A 121 18.12 0.77 -21.30
C ALA A 121 18.76 1.59 -22.43
N THR A 122 17.95 2.11 -23.33
CA THR A 122 18.39 3.08 -24.35
C THR A 122 17.50 4.32 -24.31
N TYR A 123 18.12 5.50 -24.27
CA TYR A 123 17.46 6.79 -24.36
C TYR A 123 17.72 7.40 -25.74
N GLU A 124 16.65 7.72 -26.45
CA GLU A 124 16.67 8.38 -27.76
C GLU A 124 15.91 9.71 -27.67
N PRO A 125 16.58 10.87 -27.70
CA PRO A 125 15.91 12.17 -27.57
C PRO A 125 15.07 12.54 -28.81
N SER A 126 15.43 12.05 -29.99
CA SER A 126 14.71 12.29 -31.25
C SER A 126 14.76 11.05 -32.15
N PRO A 127 13.82 10.11 -31.97
CA PRO A 127 13.75 8.90 -32.78
C PRO A 127 13.56 9.26 -34.26
N GLY A 128 14.41 8.74 -35.14
CA GLY A 128 14.31 8.94 -36.59
C GLY A 128 14.90 10.25 -37.14
N ALA A 129 15.50 11.11 -36.31
CA ALA A 129 16.27 12.25 -36.81
C ALA A 129 17.59 11.80 -37.47
N ALA A 130 17.93 12.37 -38.61
CA ALA A 130 18.96 11.88 -39.55
C ALA A 130 20.39 11.73 -38.96
N GLY A 131 21.00 10.56 -39.21
CA GLY A 131 22.42 10.23 -39.04
C GLY A 131 22.75 9.44 -37.77
N PRO A 132 23.63 8.40 -37.82
CA PRO A 132 24.04 7.65 -36.64
C PRO A 132 24.87 8.54 -35.70
N ARG A 133 24.22 9.16 -34.71
CA ARG A 133 24.93 9.67 -33.54
C ARG A 133 25.28 8.47 -32.66
N ALA A 134 26.58 8.24 -32.45
CA ALA A 134 27.03 7.20 -31.53
C ALA A 134 26.42 7.45 -30.15
N ALA A 135 25.68 6.48 -29.64
CA ALA A 135 25.08 6.58 -28.32
C ALA A 135 26.20 6.61 -27.27
N ARG A 136 26.08 7.50 -26.28
CA ARG A 136 27.00 7.52 -25.15
C ARG A 136 26.68 6.39 -24.18
N ASP A 137 27.70 5.64 -23.81
CA ASP A 137 27.56 4.55 -22.86
C ASP A 137 27.71 5.09 -21.43
N LEU A 138 26.72 4.81 -20.60
CA LEU A 138 26.68 5.14 -19.18
C LEU A 138 26.65 3.82 -18.40
N GLU A 139 27.63 3.60 -17.53
CA GLU A 139 27.69 2.39 -16.72
C GLU A 139 26.69 2.47 -15.55
N ALA A 140 25.93 1.40 -15.34
CA ALA A 140 25.03 1.23 -14.22
C ALA A 140 25.79 0.82 -12.97
N ALA A 141 25.48 1.44 -11.83
CA ALA A 141 25.98 0.94 -10.56
C ALA A 141 25.30 -0.42 -10.22
N PRO A 142 25.98 -1.33 -9.49
CA PRO A 142 25.43 -2.65 -9.16
C PRO A 142 24.07 -2.62 -8.45
N GLU A 143 23.84 -1.58 -7.65
CA GLU A 143 22.62 -1.31 -6.90
C GLU A 143 21.46 -0.78 -7.76
N GLU A 144 21.71 -0.24 -8.95
CA GLU A 144 20.67 0.41 -9.75
C GLU A 144 19.79 -0.59 -10.52
N TRP A 145 20.27 -1.82 -10.73
CA TRP A 145 19.58 -2.83 -11.55
C TRP A 145 19.60 -4.21 -10.90
N LEU A 146 18.49 -4.92 -11.01
CA LEU A 146 18.38 -6.33 -10.63
C LEU A 146 18.27 -7.19 -11.89
N ALA A 147 19.36 -7.86 -12.27
CA ALA A 147 19.41 -8.72 -13.44
C ALA A 147 18.76 -10.09 -13.16
N PHE A 148 17.96 -10.61 -14.08
CA PHE A 148 17.32 -11.93 -14.00
C PHE A 148 18.14 -13.08 -14.59
N VAL A 149 19.33 -12.79 -15.10
CA VAL A 149 20.24 -13.78 -15.68
C VAL A 149 20.76 -14.77 -14.63
N GLU A 150 20.80 -14.36 -13.36
CA GLU A 150 21.26 -15.20 -12.26
C GLU A 150 20.15 -16.10 -11.69
N PRO A 151 20.43 -17.39 -11.43
CA PRO A 151 19.52 -18.25 -10.67
C PRO A 151 19.13 -17.59 -9.34
N GLY A 152 17.82 -17.52 -9.07
CA GLY A 152 17.28 -16.94 -7.83
C GLY A 152 17.11 -15.41 -7.85
N ALA A 153 17.41 -14.72 -8.96
CA ALA A 153 17.21 -13.28 -9.07
C ALA A 153 15.75 -12.84 -8.83
N ALA A 154 14.77 -13.58 -9.36
CA ALA A 154 13.35 -13.32 -9.11
C ALA A 154 13.01 -13.46 -7.61
N ALA A 155 13.57 -14.46 -6.93
CA ALA A 155 13.36 -14.65 -5.50
C ALA A 155 14.00 -13.53 -4.65
N ARG A 156 15.15 -13.00 -5.07
CA ARG A 156 15.76 -11.80 -4.45
C ARG A 156 14.90 -10.56 -4.68
N ALA A 157 14.36 -10.37 -5.89
CA ALA A 157 13.41 -9.31 -6.20
C ALA A 157 12.19 -9.37 -5.27
N GLU A 158 11.63 -10.57 -5.09
CA GLU A 158 10.51 -10.79 -4.18
C GLU A 158 10.87 -10.48 -2.72
N ALA A 159 12.05 -10.93 -2.26
CA ALA A 159 12.51 -10.66 -0.91
C ALA A 159 12.67 -9.15 -0.65
N GLU A 160 13.20 -8.39 -1.62
CA GLU A 160 13.29 -6.93 -1.54
C GLU A 160 11.90 -6.29 -1.47
N LEU A 161 10.94 -6.74 -2.30
CA LEU A 161 9.55 -6.26 -2.24
C LEU A 161 8.90 -6.54 -0.88
N TYR A 162 9.08 -7.74 -0.32
CA TYR A 162 8.53 -8.09 0.99
C TYR A 162 9.18 -7.31 2.13
N ALA A 163 10.50 -7.07 2.06
CA ALA A 163 11.20 -6.24 3.04
C ALA A 163 10.67 -4.81 3.03
N GLY A 164 10.40 -4.26 1.84
CA GLY A 164 9.83 -2.91 1.66
C GLY A 164 8.39 -2.73 2.17
N LEU A 165 7.68 -3.79 2.56
CA LEU A 165 6.35 -3.68 3.16
C LEU A 165 6.39 -3.29 4.65
N ILE A 166 7.53 -3.51 5.32
CA ILE A 166 7.73 -3.13 6.71
C ILE A 166 8.28 -1.71 6.72
N LYS A 167 7.57 -0.78 7.35
CA LYS A 167 8.01 0.63 7.41
C LYS A 167 8.93 0.84 8.60
N ASP A 168 9.88 1.77 8.47
CA ASP A 168 10.77 2.12 9.59
C ASP A 168 10.00 2.72 10.78
N THR A 169 8.90 3.40 10.49
CA THR A 169 7.98 3.99 11.47
C THR A 169 7.09 2.97 12.18
N ASP A 170 7.06 1.71 11.73
CA ASP A 170 6.22 0.69 12.36
C ASP A 170 6.69 0.41 13.79
N GLY A 171 5.75 0.55 14.74
CA GLY A 171 5.96 0.18 16.14
C GLY A 171 6.15 -1.33 16.33
N PHE A 172 6.46 -1.75 17.55
CA PHE A 172 6.73 -3.16 17.87
C PHE A 172 5.56 -4.09 17.48
N ILE A 173 4.33 -3.70 17.80
CA ILE A 173 3.12 -4.48 17.51
C ILE A 173 2.88 -4.55 16.01
N ALA A 174 2.89 -3.40 15.31
CA ALA A 174 2.75 -3.35 13.86
C ALA A 174 3.79 -4.23 13.14
N ARG A 175 5.05 -4.24 13.60
CA ARG A 175 6.10 -5.13 13.04
C ARG A 175 5.81 -6.61 13.30
N PHE A 176 5.21 -6.95 14.43
CA PHE A 176 4.77 -8.31 14.72
C PHE A 176 3.62 -8.72 13.79
N ASP A 177 2.61 -7.87 13.62
CA ASP A 177 1.49 -8.09 12.68
C ASP A 177 2.02 -8.29 11.26
N ARG A 178 2.95 -7.42 10.81
CA ARG A 178 3.58 -7.49 9.48
C ARG A 178 4.28 -8.83 9.22
N ARG A 179 4.90 -9.44 10.24
CA ARG A 179 5.53 -10.76 10.08
C ARG A 179 4.52 -11.83 9.74
N ILE A 180 3.30 -11.73 10.28
CA ILE A 180 2.23 -12.69 10.04
C ILE A 180 1.48 -12.34 8.74
N SER A 181 1.08 -11.08 8.57
CA SER A 181 0.35 -10.60 7.38
C SER A 181 1.14 -10.87 6.10
N ILE A 182 2.44 -10.57 6.06
CA ILE A 182 3.26 -10.82 4.86
C ILE A 182 3.28 -12.31 4.48
N ARG A 183 3.25 -13.23 5.47
CA ARG A 183 3.17 -14.67 5.18
C ARG A 183 1.82 -15.06 4.60
N ILE A 184 0.74 -14.47 5.10
CA ILE A 184 -0.62 -14.66 4.57
C ILE A 184 -0.73 -14.05 3.17
N SER A 185 -0.27 -12.81 2.98
CA SER A 185 -0.20 -12.12 1.68
C SER A 185 0.53 -12.95 0.64
N ARG A 186 1.65 -13.60 0.98
CA ARG A 186 2.37 -14.52 0.08
C ARG A 186 1.51 -15.69 -0.41
N LEU A 187 0.61 -16.21 0.42
CA LEU A 187 -0.35 -17.24 0.02
C LEU A 187 -1.45 -16.64 -0.87
N LEU A 188 -1.98 -15.47 -0.50
CA LEU A 188 -3.01 -14.74 -1.27
C LEU A 188 -2.53 -14.26 -2.65
N LEU A 189 -1.22 -14.06 -2.82
CA LEU A 189 -0.62 -13.77 -4.12
C LEU A 189 -0.77 -14.93 -5.11
N ARG A 190 -0.98 -16.16 -4.64
CA ARG A 190 -1.18 -17.35 -5.48
C ARG A 190 -2.63 -17.57 -5.87
N THR A 191 -3.55 -16.77 -5.34
CA THR A 191 -4.99 -16.86 -5.61
C THR A 191 -5.44 -15.67 -6.47
N PRO A 192 -6.61 -15.73 -7.12
CA PRO A 192 -7.18 -14.58 -7.84
C PRO A 192 -7.75 -13.50 -6.90
N ALA A 193 -7.67 -13.66 -5.57
CA ALA A 193 -8.22 -12.72 -4.61
C ALA A 193 -7.70 -11.30 -4.84
N THR A 194 -8.64 -10.35 -4.88
CA THR A 194 -8.35 -8.91 -5.00
C THR A 194 -8.17 -8.28 -3.62
N PRO A 195 -7.55 -7.09 -3.53
CA PRO A 195 -7.48 -6.35 -2.26
C PRO A 195 -8.85 -6.15 -1.63
N ASN A 196 -9.86 -5.74 -2.41
CA ASN A 196 -11.21 -5.53 -1.90
C ASN A 196 -11.87 -6.82 -1.39
N ASP A 197 -11.56 -8.00 -1.96
CA ASP A 197 -12.05 -9.28 -1.43
C ASP A 197 -11.47 -9.54 -0.03
N ILE A 198 -10.20 -9.19 0.18
CA ILE A 198 -9.50 -9.33 1.45
C ILE A 198 -10.07 -8.35 2.48
N THR A 199 -10.25 -7.07 2.11
CA THR A 199 -10.93 -6.07 2.94
C THR A 199 -12.33 -6.54 3.37
N THR A 200 -13.11 -7.06 2.42
CA THR A 200 -14.47 -7.60 2.69
C THR A 200 -14.40 -8.77 3.66
N ALA A 201 -13.48 -9.71 3.46
CA ALA A 201 -13.31 -10.87 4.33
C ALA A 201 -12.88 -10.45 5.75
N SER A 202 -11.96 -9.47 5.85
CA SER A 202 -11.52 -8.88 7.11
C SER A 202 -12.70 -8.24 7.86
N LEU A 203 -13.51 -7.44 7.18
CA LEU A 203 -14.72 -6.84 7.74
C LEU A 203 -15.70 -7.89 8.27
N LEU A 204 -16.03 -8.90 7.47
CA LEU A 204 -16.94 -9.98 7.88
C LEU A 204 -16.42 -10.74 9.10
N LEU A 205 -15.11 -11.00 9.14
CA LEU A 205 -14.46 -11.63 10.29
C LEU A 205 -14.51 -10.74 11.52
N GLY A 206 -14.29 -9.43 11.37
CA GLY A 206 -14.39 -8.44 12.43
C GLY A 206 -15.80 -8.37 13.02
N LEU A 207 -16.83 -8.35 12.16
CA LEU A 207 -18.23 -8.35 12.59
C LEU A 207 -18.62 -9.66 13.29
N ALA A 208 -18.15 -10.80 12.79
CA ALA A 208 -18.34 -12.10 13.44
C ALA A 208 -17.65 -12.12 14.82
N GLY A 209 -16.39 -11.68 14.89
CA GLY A 209 -15.64 -11.59 16.14
C GLY A 209 -16.30 -10.69 17.18
N ALA A 210 -16.77 -9.50 16.77
CA ALA A 210 -17.53 -8.59 17.62
C ALA A 210 -18.83 -9.22 18.12
N SER A 211 -19.55 -9.95 17.26
CA SER A 211 -20.80 -10.63 17.64
C SER A 211 -20.57 -11.75 18.66
N LEU A 212 -19.54 -12.58 18.45
CA LEU A 212 -19.14 -13.62 19.39
C LEU A 212 -18.67 -13.05 20.73
N LEU A 213 -17.93 -11.93 20.69
CA LEU A 213 -17.52 -11.20 21.89
C LEU A 213 -18.73 -10.67 22.67
N ALA A 214 -19.70 -10.06 21.99
CA ALA A 214 -20.85 -9.41 22.63
C ALA A 214 -21.81 -10.39 23.34
N PHE A 215 -22.10 -11.52 22.68
CA PHE A 215 -23.22 -12.39 23.08
C PHE A 215 -22.79 -13.81 23.50
N GLY A 216 -21.50 -14.14 23.38
CA GLY A 216 -20.98 -15.45 23.73
C GLY A 216 -20.89 -15.71 25.23
N SER A 217 -20.83 -17.00 25.59
CA SER A 217 -20.27 -17.44 26.88
C SER A 217 -18.77 -17.12 26.93
N HIS A 218 -18.15 -17.11 28.12
CA HIS A 218 -16.75 -16.70 28.25
C HIS A 218 -15.77 -17.35 27.24
N PRO A 219 -15.78 -18.67 26.98
CA PRO A 219 -14.93 -19.26 25.94
C PRO A 219 -15.22 -18.74 24.52
N VAL A 220 -16.50 -18.48 24.22
CA VAL A 220 -16.94 -17.90 22.93
C VAL A 220 -16.52 -16.43 22.83
N GLN A 221 -16.54 -15.69 23.93
CA GLN A 221 -16.03 -14.32 23.97
C GLN A 221 -14.52 -14.28 23.70
N VAL A 222 -13.76 -15.20 24.30
CA VAL A 222 -12.32 -15.34 24.02
C VAL A 222 -12.07 -15.66 22.55
N LEU A 223 -12.85 -16.57 21.95
CA LEU A 223 -12.79 -16.82 20.50
C LEU A 223 -13.10 -15.55 19.70
N GLY A 224 -14.16 -14.81 20.06
CA GLY A 224 -14.52 -13.54 19.42
C GLY A 224 -13.40 -12.51 19.48
N ALA A 225 -12.77 -12.33 20.64
CA ALA A 225 -11.62 -11.45 20.80
C ALA A 225 -10.41 -11.94 19.97
N GLY A 226 -10.20 -13.25 19.86
CA GLY A 226 -9.17 -13.85 19.00
C GLY A 226 -9.43 -13.58 17.51
N LEU A 227 -10.69 -13.66 17.06
CA LEU A 227 -11.07 -13.30 15.69
C LEU A 227 -10.86 -11.81 15.41
N LEU A 228 -11.15 -10.93 16.37
CA LEU A 228 -10.87 -9.49 16.24
C LEU A 228 -9.37 -9.22 16.12
N TRP A 229 -8.54 -9.89 16.91
CA TRP A 229 -7.08 -9.81 16.79
C TRP A 229 -6.61 -10.32 15.42
N PHE A 230 -7.13 -11.45 14.95
CA PHE A 230 -6.78 -11.98 13.63
C PHE A 230 -7.26 -11.09 12.49
N CYS A 231 -8.42 -10.44 12.63
CA CYS A 231 -8.94 -9.44 11.71
C CYS A 231 -7.93 -8.29 11.51
N CYS A 232 -7.31 -7.75 12.57
CA CYS A 232 -6.26 -6.74 12.43
C CYS A 232 -5.04 -7.21 11.62
N ILE A 233 -4.69 -8.49 11.68
CA ILE A 233 -3.60 -9.06 10.87
C ILE A 233 -4.03 -9.18 9.40
N LEU A 234 -5.26 -9.65 9.14
CA LEU A 234 -5.80 -9.78 7.78
C LEU A 234 -6.00 -8.43 7.09
N ASP A 235 -6.39 -7.42 7.85
CA ASP A 235 -6.49 -6.04 7.39
C ASP A 235 -5.17 -5.56 6.78
N GLY A 236 -4.04 -5.84 7.44
CA GLY A 236 -2.72 -5.53 6.87
C GLY A 236 -2.43 -6.20 5.53
N CYS A 237 -3.10 -7.30 5.18
CA CYS A 237 -2.86 -8.09 3.98
C CYS A 237 -3.44 -7.45 2.71
N ASP A 238 -4.53 -6.68 2.80
CA ASP A 238 -5.18 -6.13 1.60
C ASP A 238 -4.28 -5.10 0.87
N GLY A 239 -3.67 -4.19 1.62
CA GLY A 239 -2.77 -3.17 1.11
C GLY A 239 -1.44 -3.77 0.69
N GLU A 240 -0.96 -4.82 1.37
CA GLU A 240 0.20 -5.59 0.94
C GLU A 240 -0.06 -6.26 -0.42
N VAL A 241 -1.19 -6.95 -0.57
CA VAL A 241 -1.60 -7.58 -1.84
C VAL A 241 -1.86 -6.52 -2.91
N ALA A 242 -2.42 -5.36 -2.57
CA ALA A 242 -2.62 -4.26 -3.51
C ALA A 242 -1.28 -3.77 -4.09
N ARG A 243 -0.30 -3.51 -3.22
CA ARG A 243 1.05 -3.07 -3.65
C ARG A 243 1.77 -4.16 -4.43
N LEU A 244 1.72 -5.40 -3.95
CA LEU A 244 2.42 -6.51 -4.57
C LEU A 244 1.80 -6.89 -5.93
N LYS A 245 0.47 -6.93 -6.07
CA LYS A 245 -0.20 -7.25 -7.34
C LYS A 245 -0.31 -6.07 -8.32
N LEU A 246 0.14 -4.87 -7.95
CA LEU A 246 -0.03 -3.63 -8.72
C LEU A 246 -1.52 -3.27 -8.92
N LEU A 247 -2.30 -3.37 -7.83
CA LEU A 247 -3.75 -3.13 -7.80
C LEU A 247 -4.14 -2.02 -6.80
N CYS A 248 -3.22 -1.12 -6.46
CA CYS A 248 -3.51 0.04 -5.62
C CYS A 248 -4.52 0.96 -6.33
N SER A 249 -5.50 1.47 -5.58
CA SER A 249 -6.48 2.42 -6.08
C SER A 249 -7.01 3.31 -4.96
N GLU A 250 -7.41 4.55 -5.30
CA GLU A 250 -8.02 5.48 -4.34
C GLU A 250 -9.40 5.00 -3.85
N SER A 251 -10.17 4.31 -4.72
CA SER A 251 -11.44 3.70 -4.32
C SER A 251 -11.21 2.54 -3.34
N GLY A 252 -10.20 1.69 -3.58
CA GLY A 252 -9.82 0.63 -2.65
C GLY A 252 -9.39 1.17 -1.30
N ALA A 253 -8.52 2.19 -1.27
CA ALA A 253 -8.08 2.82 -0.01
C ALA A 253 -9.24 3.47 0.77
N ARG A 254 -10.24 4.05 0.08
CA ARG A 254 -11.45 4.56 0.73
C ARG A 254 -12.35 3.45 1.26
N TYR A 255 -12.46 2.33 0.55
CA TYR A 255 -13.25 1.19 0.97
C TYR A 255 -12.66 0.52 2.21
N ASP A 256 -11.34 0.30 2.21
CA ASP A 256 -10.55 -0.17 3.34
C ASP A 256 -10.80 0.69 4.58
N LEU A 257 -10.59 2.01 4.47
CA LEU A 257 -10.85 2.95 5.57
C LEU A 257 -12.30 2.88 6.11
N GLN A 258 -13.29 2.69 5.24
CA GLN A 258 -14.69 2.57 5.67
C GLN A 258 -14.96 1.24 6.39
N ALA A 259 -14.44 0.14 5.85
CA ALA A 259 -14.54 -1.18 6.47
C ALA A 259 -13.91 -1.15 7.87
N ASP A 260 -12.77 -0.51 8.00
CA ASP A 260 -12.07 -0.33 9.27
C ASP A 260 -12.90 0.43 10.30
N HIS A 261 -13.52 1.55 9.92
CA HIS A 261 -14.42 2.28 10.81
C HIS A 261 -15.62 1.46 11.26
N ILE A 262 -16.21 0.66 10.36
CA ILE A 262 -17.34 -0.21 10.68
C ILE A 262 -16.91 -1.29 11.69
N ALA A 263 -15.78 -1.95 11.45
CA ALA A 263 -15.24 -2.96 12.36
C ALA A 263 -14.92 -2.36 13.73
N HIS A 264 -14.30 -1.17 13.76
CA HIS A 264 -13.97 -0.46 14.99
C HIS A 264 -15.23 -0.11 15.80
N LEU A 265 -16.27 0.42 15.14
CA LEU A 265 -17.55 0.71 15.78
C LEU A 265 -18.19 -0.56 16.35
N ALA A 266 -18.17 -1.67 15.60
CA ALA A 266 -18.69 -2.95 16.06
C ALA A 266 -17.98 -3.45 17.32
N VAL A 267 -16.65 -3.29 17.42
CA VAL A 267 -15.89 -3.64 18.64
C VAL A 267 -16.33 -2.81 19.84
N PHE A 268 -16.46 -1.49 19.69
CA PHE A 268 -16.86 -0.63 20.80
C PHE A 268 -18.32 -0.83 21.24
N ILE A 269 -19.19 -1.31 20.36
CA ILE A 269 -20.54 -1.78 20.73
C ILE A 269 -20.45 -3.13 21.44
N ALA A 270 -19.60 -4.04 20.96
CA ALA A 270 -19.47 -5.38 21.50
C ALA A 270 -18.93 -5.41 22.94
N VAL A 271 -17.94 -4.58 23.27
CA VAL A 271 -17.30 -4.55 24.60
C VAL A 271 -18.31 -4.36 25.77
N PRO A 272 -19.15 -3.32 25.82
CA PRO A 272 -20.10 -3.15 26.93
C PRO A 272 -21.16 -4.25 26.96
N LEU A 273 -21.57 -4.78 25.79
CA LEU A 273 -22.46 -5.94 25.71
C LEU A 273 -21.81 -7.19 26.29
N ALA A 274 -20.55 -7.47 25.93
CA ALA A 274 -19.78 -8.60 26.43
C ALA A 274 -19.65 -8.58 27.96
N VAL A 275 -19.35 -7.39 28.53
CA VAL A 275 -19.28 -7.19 29.98
C VAL A 275 -20.63 -7.47 30.64
N ARG A 276 -21.74 -7.00 30.05
CA ARG A 276 -23.09 -7.23 30.58
C ARG A 276 -23.52 -8.70 30.45
N THR A 277 -23.15 -9.36 29.36
CA THR A 277 -23.42 -10.79 29.13
C THR A 277 -22.65 -11.66 30.11
N ALA A 278 -21.41 -11.30 30.44
CA ALA A 278 -20.59 -12.01 31.42
C ALA A 278 -21.03 -11.78 32.87
N ASP A 279 -21.48 -10.56 33.20
CA ASP A 279 -22.01 -10.20 34.52
C ASP A 279 -23.22 -9.26 34.38
N PRO A 280 -24.46 -9.78 34.55
CA PRO A 280 -25.68 -8.97 34.51
C PRO A 280 -25.70 -7.80 35.51
N GLY A 281 -24.99 -7.92 36.63
CA GLY A 281 -24.86 -6.90 37.67
C GLY A 281 -23.84 -5.80 37.35
N ALA A 282 -23.04 -5.97 36.29
CA ALA A 282 -22.00 -5.01 35.93
C ALA A 282 -22.58 -3.63 35.59
N ARG A 283 -21.96 -2.59 36.15
CA ARG A 283 -22.29 -1.18 35.92
C ARG A 283 -21.77 -0.71 34.55
N VAL A 284 -22.42 -1.13 33.47
CA VAL A 284 -22.01 -0.78 32.09
C VAL A 284 -22.60 0.53 31.57
N LEU A 285 -23.69 1.03 32.17
CA LEU A 285 -24.41 2.21 31.66
C LEU A 285 -23.53 3.46 31.68
N LEU A 286 -22.94 3.79 32.84
CA LEU A 286 -22.09 4.96 32.98
C LEU A 286 -20.87 4.93 32.05
N PRO A 287 -20.01 3.88 32.06
CA PRO A 287 -18.87 3.85 31.14
C PRO A 287 -19.31 3.73 29.67
N GLY A 288 -20.45 3.11 29.36
CA GLY A 288 -21.01 3.08 28.01
C GLY A 288 -21.42 4.46 27.49
N VAL A 289 -22.11 5.26 28.31
CA VAL A 289 -22.46 6.66 27.98
C VAL A 289 -21.20 7.52 27.83
N LEU A 290 -20.21 7.35 28.72
CA LEU A 290 -18.93 8.04 28.60
C LEU A 290 -18.20 7.65 27.32
N LEU A 291 -18.20 6.38 26.94
CA LEU A 291 -17.58 5.91 25.71
C LEU A 291 -18.26 6.52 24.47
N VAL A 292 -19.59 6.45 24.38
CA VAL A 292 -20.34 6.99 23.24
C VAL A 292 -20.18 8.51 23.12
N SER A 293 -20.30 9.24 24.22
CA SER A 293 -20.11 10.71 24.22
C SER A 293 -18.67 11.08 23.86
N GLY A 294 -17.69 10.31 24.32
CA GLY A 294 -16.28 10.49 23.98
C GLY A 294 -15.97 10.23 22.51
N LEU A 295 -16.56 9.18 21.91
CA LEU A 295 -16.44 8.87 20.48
C LEU A 295 -17.04 10.00 19.64
N ALA A 296 -18.25 10.46 19.97
CA ALA A 296 -18.88 11.59 19.29
C ALA A 296 -18.04 12.88 19.40
N ALA A 297 -17.52 13.17 20.59
CA ALA A 297 -16.63 14.32 20.82
C ALA A 297 -15.31 14.19 20.04
N SER A 298 -14.75 12.99 19.93
CA SER A 298 -13.52 12.73 19.16
C SER A 298 -13.74 12.91 17.66
N MET A 299 -14.83 12.34 17.13
CA MET A 299 -15.22 12.56 15.72
C MET A 299 -15.39 14.05 15.42
N PHE A 300 -16.08 14.79 16.30
CA PHE A 300 -16.22 16.24 16.15
C PHE A 300 -14.88 16.97 16.22
N SER A 301 -14.02 16.62 17.18
CA SER A 301 -12.72 17.27 17.39
C SER A 301 -11.77 17.06 16.21
N VAL A 302 -11.68 15.84 15.69
CA VAL A 302 -10.86 15.52 14.50
C VAL A 302 -11.41 16.23 13.26
N TRP A 303 -12.73 16.19 13.05
CA TRP A 303 -13.34 16.91 11.94
C TRP A 303 -13.06 18.41 12.01
N TRP A 304 -13.26 19.03 13.18
CA TRP A 304 -13.13 20.48 13.37
C TRP A 304 -11.69 20.97 13.28
N LEU A 305 -10.74 20.26 13.92
CA LEU A 305 -9.36 20.71 14.07
C LEU A 305 -8.45 20.30 12.92
N ILE A 306 -8.76 19.16 12.28
CA ILE A 306 -7.89 18.54 11.26
C ILE A 306 -8.59 18.58 9.90
N LEU A 307 -9.68 17.83 9.72
CA LEU A 307 -10.26 17.60 8.39
C LEU A 307 -10.87 18.86 7.77
N ARG A 308 -11.48 19.75 8.56
CA ARG A 308 -12.03 21.02 8.07
C ARG A 308 -10.96 22.01 7.58
N ARG A 309 -9.70 21.81 7.96
CA ARG A 309 -8.56 22.67 7.58
C ARG A 309 -7.71 22.06 6.47
N SER A 310 -8.24 21.07 5.75
CA SER A 310 -7.53 20.31 4.72
C SER A 310 -7.03 21.23 3.59
N GLY A 311 -5.71 21.38 3.52
CA GLY A 311 -4.98 22.22 2.56
C GLY A 311 -3.47 22.18 2.82
N GLU A 312 -3.08 21.96 4.09
CA GLU A 312 -1.70 21.66 4.50
C GLU A 312 -1.63 20.20 4.98
N GLY A 313 -0.57 19.47 4.64
CA GLY A 313 -0.38 18.06 5.04
C GLY A 313 -0.42 17.82 6.56
N PRO A 314 -0.27 16.56 7.03
CA PRO A 314 -0.45 16.22 8.44
C PRO A 314 0.57 16.95 9.32
N GLY A 315 0.16 18.06 9.94
CA GLY A 315 0.97 18.75 10.93
C GLY A 315 1.16 17.90 12.21
N PRO A 316 1.86 18.41 13.23
CA PRO A 316 2.17 17.65 14.45
C PRO A 316 0.96 17.03 15.18
N LEU A 317 -0.22 17.63 15.04
CA LEU A 317 -1.47 17.09 15.57
C LEU A 317 -1.95 15.87 14.79
N GLY A 318 -1.84 15.88 13.46
CA GLY A 318 -2.21 14.75 12.61
C GLY A 318 -1.35 13.53 12.95
N LEU A 319 -0.03 13.72 13.04
CA LEU A 319 0.91 12.66 13.44
C LEU A 319 0.65 12.15 14.86
N PHE A 320 0.27 13.02 15.80
CA PHE A 320 -0.13 12.61 17.15
C PHE A 320 -1.40 11.75 17.11
N VAL A 321 -2.43 12.18 16.37
CA VAL A 321 -3.68 11.43 16.22
C VAL A 321 -3.41 10.07 15.58
N GLU A 322 -2.64 10.00 14.50
CA GLU A 322 -2.25 8.75 13.85
C GLU A 322 -1.55 7.79 14.82
N ARG A 323 -0.67 8.30 15.67
CA ARG A 323 0.04 7.48 16.66
C ARG A 323 -0.86 6.93 17.75
N VAL A 324 -1.82 7.72 18.22
CA VAL A 324 -2.76 7.31 19.29
C VAL A 324 -3.90 6.44 18.75
N ALA A 325 -4.27 6.63 17.48
CA ALA A 325 -5.30 5.86 16.79
C ALA A 325 -4.86 4.43 16.40
N SER A 326 -3.67 3.99 16.85
CA SER A 326 -3.20 2.61 16.63
C SER A 326 -4.22 1.58 17.12
N ARG A 327 -4.44 0.52 16.33
CA ARG A 327 -5.36 -0.59 16.64
C ARG A 327 -4.85 -1.55 17.73
N ASP A 328 -3.72 -1.21 18.36
CA ASP A 328 -3.04 -2.00 19.39
C ASP A 328 -3.94 -2.33 20.60
N TYR A 329 -5.02 -1.59 20.82
CA TYR A 329 -6.02 -1.86 21.86
C TYR A 329 -6.69 -3.24 21.71
N VAL A 330 -6.72 -3.83 20.51
CA VAL A 330 -7.31 -5.16 20.27
C VAL A 330 -6.55 -6.26 21.02
N TYR A 331 -5.23 -6.11 21.18
CA TYR A 331 -4.42 -7.00 22.02
C TYR A 331 -4.85 -6.94 23.48
N LEU A 332 -5.14 -5.73 23.97
CA LEU A 332 -5.60 -5.53 25.35
C LEU A 332 -7.01 -6.12 25.54
N ILE A 333 -7.90 -5.98 24.56
CA ILE A 333 -9.21 -6.65 24.57
C ILE A 333 -9.05 -8.16 24.65
N LEU A 334 -8.16 -8.76 23.85
CA LEU A 334 -7.90 -10.20 23.88
C LEU A 334 -7.43 -10.67 25.26
N VAL A 335 -6.40 -10.03 25.80
CA VAL A 335 -5.84 -10.40 27.12
C VAL A 335 -6.88 -10.21 28.23
N LEU A 336 -7.58 -9.08 28.27
CA LEU A 336 -8.56 -8.81 29.33
C LEU A 336 -9.82 -9.69 29.19
N THR A 337 -10.20 -10.09 27.98
CA THR A 337 -11.27 -11.08 27.77
C THR A 337 -10.84 -12.43 28.33
N VAL A 338 -9.63 -12.91 28.04
CA VAL A 338 -9.09 -14.18 28.58
C VAL A 338 -9.07 -14.18 30.11
N LEU A 339 -8.74 -13.04 30.72
CA LEU A 339 -8.68 -12.89 32.18
C LEU A 339 -10.05 -12.66 32.84
N GLY A 340 -11.15 -12.55 32.07
CA GLY A 340 -12.46 -12.16 32.59
C GLY A 340 -12.49 -10.73 33.16
N LYS A 341 -11.57 -9.86 32.74
CA LYS A 341 -11.40 -8.48 33.22
C LYS A 341 -11.73 -7.43 32.14
N LEU A 342 -12.53 -7.78 31.13
CA LEU A 342 -12.89 -6.89 30.03
C LEU A 342 -13.52 -5.56 30.49
N HIS A 343 -14.17 -5.53 31.65
CA HIS A 343 -14.69 -4.28 32.25
C HIS A 343 -13.58 -3.24 32.55
N TRP A 344 -12.33 -3.66 32.76
CA TRP A 344 -11.19 -2.73 32.92
C TRP A 344 -10.93 -1.99 31.63
N PHE A 345 -11.00 -2.68 30.49
CA PHE A 345 -10.89 -2.06 29.18
C PHE A 345 -12.01 -1.04 28.97
N LEU A 346 -13.26 -1.41 29.27
CA LEU A 346 -14.41 -0.54 29.10
C LEU A 346 -14.24 0.79 29.85
N TRP A 347 -13.82 0.74 31.12
CA TRP A 347 -13.54 1.95 31.90
C TRP A 347 -12.34 2.73 31.36
N ALA A 348 -11.24 2.04 31.04
CA ALA A 348 -10.05 2.68 30.48
C ALA A 348 -10.34 3.40 29.15
N ALA A 349 -11.10 2.77 28.25
CA ALA A 349 -11.53 3.36 26.99
C ALA A 349 -12.48 4.54 27.21
N ALA A 350 -13.46 4.39 28.11
CA ALA A 350 -14.42 5.43 28.44
C ALA A 350 -13.75 6.71 28.96
N PHE A 351 -12.74 6.62 29.83
CA PHE A 351 -11.99 7.80 30.29
C PHE A 351 -10.92 8.24 29.30
N GLY A 352 -10.20 7.29 28.72
CA GLY A 352 -9.07 7.54 27.82
C GLY A 352 -9.45 8.39 26.62
N ILE A 353 -10.64 8.18 26.06
CA ILE A 353 -11.10 8.97 24.91
C ILE A 353 -11.37 10.45 25.27
N HIS A 354 -11.83 10.74 26.49
CA HIS A 354 -12.01 12.12 26.95
C HIS A 354 -10.68 12.79 27.26
N ILE A 355 -9.73 12.04 27.83
CA ILE A 355 -8.35 12.52 28.03
C ILE A 355 -7.72 12.84 26.67
N PHE A 356 -7.88 11.96 25.68
CA PHE A 356 -7.41 12.21 24.32
C PHE A 356 -8.01 13.49 23.75
N ASN A 357 -9.32 13.69 23.86
CA ASN A 357 -9.98 14.92 23.40
C ASN A 357 -9.43 16.18 24.10
N LEU A 358 -9.23 16.12 25.42
CA LEU A 358 -8.63 17.22 26.19
C LEU A 358 -7.21 17.54 25.70
N VAL A 359 -6.37 16.51 25.53
CA VAL A 359 -5.00 16.67 25.02
C VAL A 359 -5.01 17.24 23.60
N LEU A 360 -5.87 16.74 22.73
CA LEU A 360 -6.00 17.21 21.35
C LEU A 360 -6.34 18.71 21.29
N TRP A 361 -7.34 19.15 22.06
CA TRP A 361 -7.72 20.56 22.12
C TRP A 361 -6.65 21.44 22.77
N THR A 362 -6.00 20.99 23.85
CA THR A 362 -4.92 21.77 24.48
C THR A 362 -3.72 21.95 23.54
N LEU A 363 -3.33 20.92 22.80
CA LEU A 363 -2.29 21.01 21.78
C LEU A 363 -2.72 21.92 20.62
N ALA A 364 -3.99 21.90 20.21
CA ALA A 364 -4.51 22.79 19.19
C ALA A 364 -4.52 24.27 19.61
N LEU A 365 -4.83 24.56 20.88
CA LEU A 365 -4.82 25.92 21.43
C LEU A 365 -3.41 26.48 21.62
N ARG A 366 -2.41 25.62 21.88
CA ARG A 366 -1.00 26.01 22.04
C ARG A 366 -0.28 26.27 20.72
N ARG A 367 -0.93 26.05 19.57
CA ARG A 367 -0.33 26.38 18.27
C ARG A 367 -0.27 27.91 18.12
N PRO A 368 0.91 28.49 17.82
CA PRO A 368 0.97 29.90 17.46
C PRO A 368 0.08 30.13 16.23
N ARG A 369 -0.79 31.14 16.30
CA ARG A 369 -1.53 31.60 15.12
C ARG A 369 -0.49 32.08 14.11
N ARG A 370 -0.40 31.43 12.95
CA ARG A 370 0.35 31.98 11.82
C ARG A 370 -0.31 33.32 11.49
N ALA A 371 0.49 34.40 11.60
CA ALA A 371 0.09 35.77 11.30
C ALA A 371 -0.17 35.94 9.79
#